data_AF-A0A3B8MHD6-F1
#
_entry.id   AF-A0A3B8MHD6-F1
#
_cell.length_a   1.000
_cell.length_b   1.000
_cell.length_c   1.000
_cell.angle_alpha   90.00
_cell.angle_beta   90.00
_cell.angle_gamma   90.00
#
_symmetry.space_group_name_H-M   'P 1'
#
loop_
_entity.id
_entity.type
_entity.pdbx_description
1 polymer ?
#
loop_
_entity_poly.entity_id
_entity_poly.type
_entity_poly.pdbx_seq_one_letter_code
_entity_poly.pdbx_strand_id
1 'polypeptide(L)'
;MRSLILLILLAVPLHSASAESTGPWEHGALREAHQHTPLCGTLEHLRLRLEASASGKVTQAGQTVLFQRPNRDFTRLSDAGHFLVHYNRDGFHAVDPTDSDGNGHPDYVDEVAHAFDRAWAFQIDGLGYREPPPDNDGLFDVYVRDLAQTTQYGVTYPERITTTSPSYIEIENNFTDPVYLTNGLDALRFTAAHEFFHAVQFAYYLSLDAAWWYELTATWIQDEVFTDVNDHYTLVNAYLELPEAAIYEPPPISLRPYGAMLLAVHLASVHGTDVIRSTFEDLASRRPNPYTISDTEPGLPGGFAGVLPRYWIWNYLTGSRALSAGYYPEASAY
;
A
#
# COMPACT_ATOMS: atom_id res chain seq x y z
N MET A 1 -71.61 25.71 0.39
CA MET A 1 -70.99 26.54 1.46
C MET A 1 -69.71 25.86 1.88
N ARG A 2 -68.56 26.45 1.50
CA ARG A 2 -67.21 26.05 1.92
C ARG A 2 -66.91 26.85 3.19
N SER A 3 -66.42 26.20 4.25
CA SER A 3 -65.99 26.90 5.47
C SER A 3 -64.46 26.95 5.56
N LEU A 4 -64.03 28.19 5.78
CA LEU A 4 -62.70 28.74 6.01
C LEU A 4 -62.13 28.24 7.35
N ILE A 5 -60.84 27.87 7.38
CA ILE A 5 -60.00 28.07 8.57
C ILE A 5 -58.69 28.74 8.11
N LEU A 6 -58.40 29.85 8.78
CA LEU A 6 -57.35 30.84 8.58
C LEU A 6 -56.09 30.38 9.31
N LEU A 7 -54.94 30.26 8.63
CA LEU A 7 -53.63 30.06 9.27
C LEU A 7 -52.86 31.39 9.23
N ILE A 8 -52.54 31.91 10.41
CA ILE A 8 -51.79 33.15 10.62
C ILE A 8 -50.28 32.84 10.51
N LEU A 9 -49.60 33.52 9.58
CA LEU A 9 -48.14 33.61 9.53
C LEU A 9 -47.62 34.48 10.69
N LEU A 10 -46.61 33.99 11.40
CA LEU A 10 -45.68 34.82 12.16
C LEU A 10 -44.26 34.54 11.64
N ALA A 11 -43.72 35.54 10.95
CA ALA A 11 -42.33 35.61 10.53
C ALA A 11 -41.44 35.93 11.75
N VAL A 12 -40.33 35.22 11.88
CA VAL A 12 -39.22 35.56 12.79
C VAL A 12 -37.98 35.85 11.93
N PRO A 13 -37.22 36.92 12.19
CA PRO A 13 -36.25 37.45 11.25
C PRO A 13 -34.90 36.71 11.31
N LEU A 14 -34.31 36.52 10.13
CA LEU A 14 -32.88 36.23 9.95
C LEU A 14 -32.08 37.48 10.34
N HIS A 15 -31.30 37.41 11.41
CA HIS A 15 -30.12 38.24 11.63
C HIS A 15 -28.99 37.39 12.20
N SER A 16 -27.83 37.56 11.57
CA SER A 16 -26.52 36.98 11.86
C SER A 16 -26.11 37.11 13.33
N ALA A 17 -25.72 35.98 13.94
CA ALA A 17 -24.95 35.95 15.16
C ALA A 17 -23.70 35.08 14.94
N SER A 18 -22.59 35.63 15.39
CA SER A 18 -21.20 35.20 15.27
C SER A 18 -20.94 33.76 15.71
N ALA A 19 -20.10 33.07 14.94
CA ALA A 19 -19.43 31.86 15.36
C ALA A 19 -18.49 32.18 16.54
N GLU A 20 -18.93 31.87 17.75
CA GLU A 20 -18.03 31.72 18.89
C GLU A 20 -17.46 30.30 18.89
N SER A 21 -16.13 30.28 18.85
CA SER A 21 -15.25 29.12 18.88
C SER A 21 -15.50 28.24 20.10
N THR A 22 -15.77 26.96 19.87
CA THR A 22 -15.63 25.90 20.88
C THR A 22 -14.52 24.95 20.45
N GLY A 23 -13.35 25.09 21.08
CA GLY A 23 -12.39 24.03 21.43
C GLY A 23 -11.69 23.23 20.33
N PRO A 24 -10.34 23.24 20.25
CA PRO A 24 -9.58 22.37 19.38
C PRO A 24 -9.52 20.96 19.97
N TRP A 25 -10.24 20.01 19.39
CA TRP A 25 -9.93 18.59 19.60
C TRP A 25 -8.72 18.28 18.71
N GLU A 26 -7.64 17.83 19.34
CA GLU A 26 -6.33 17.58 18.74
C GLU A 26 -6.40 16.49 17.66
N HIS A 27 -6.77 16.86 16.43
CA HIS A 27 -6.42 16.13 15.22
C HIS A 27 -4.93 16.28 14.85
N GLY A 28 -4.09 16.75 15.78
CA GLY A 28 -2.69 17.12 15.57
C GLY A 28 -1.73 15.94 15.58
N ALA A 29 -1.95 14.93 16.44
CA ALA A 29 -0.99 13.84 16.63
C ALA A 29 -0.80 12.97 15.38
N LEU A 30 -1.87 12.69 14.65
CA LEU A 30 -1.77 11.97 13.38
C LEU A 30 -1.20 12.88 12.27
N ARG A 31 -1.67 14.14 12.17
CA ARG A 31 -1.15 15.08 11.16
C ARG A 31 0.35 15.39 11.30
N GLU A 32 0.91 15.40 12.51
CA GLU A 32 2.34 15.62 12.75
C GLU A 32 3.17 14.35 12.55
N ALA A 33 2.62 13.15 12.84
CA ALA A 33 3.26 11.87 12.48
C ALA A 33 3.30 11.63 10.96
N HIS A 34 2.37 12.24 10.20
CA HIS A 34 2.24 12.08 8.75
C HIS A 34 3.37 12.69 7.92
N GLN A 35 4.20 13.59 8.45
CA GLN A 35 5.20 14.30 7.62
C GLN A 35 6.58 13.62 7.58
N HIS A 36 6.84 12.62 8.43
CA HIS A 36 8.19 12.09 8.64
C HIS A 36 8.29 10.58 8.83
N THR A 37 7.22 9.82 8.62
CA THR A 37 7.30 8.35 8.65
C THR A 37 7.54 7.85 7.23
N PRO A 38 8.71 7.25 6.91
CA PRO A 38 8.91 6.65 5.61
C PRO A 38 7.91 5.55 5.42
N LEU A 39 7.35 5.47 4.23
CA LEU A 39 6.41 4.42 3.84
C LEU A 39 6.63 4.07 2.37
N CYS A 40 5.72 3.28 1.81
CA CYS A 40 5.62 3.04 0.39
C CYS A 40 5.38 4.36 -0.36
N GLY A 41 6.17 4.62 -1.41
CA GLY A 41 6.01 5.79 -2.28
C GLY A 41 5.14 5.54 -3.52
N THR A 42 4.70 4.30 -3.75
CA THR A 42 4.01 3.87 -4.97
C THR A 42 2.83 4.75 -5.34
N LEU A 43 1.92 4.99 -4.40
CA LEU A 43 0.70 5.75 -4.70
C LEU A 43 0.95 7.24 -4.91
N GLU A 44 1.95 7.82 -4.23
CA GLU A 44 2.36 9.19 -4.48
C GLU A 44 2.90 9.33 -5.92
N HIS A 45 3.80 8.44 -6.33
CA HIS A 45 4.37 8.45 -7.68
C HIS A 45 3.34 8.10 -8.76
N LEU A 46 2.41 7.18 -8.50
CA LEU A 46 1.28 6.90 -9.39
C LEU A 46 0.40 8.15 -9.56
N ARG A 47 0.11 8.86 -8.48
CA ARG A 47 -0.64 10.13 -8.55
C ARG A 47 0.08 11.17 -9.38
N LEU A 48 1.37 11.38 -9.14
CA LEU A 48 2.17 12.31 -9.96
C LEU A 48 2.15 11.92 -11.44
N ARG A 49 2.22 10.62 -11.76
CA ARG A 49 2.18 10.12 -13.13
C ARG A 49 0.82 10.34 -13.80
N LEU A 50 -0.27 10.11 -13.07
CA LEU A 50 -1.63 10.37 -13.56
C LEU A 50 -1.89 11.86 -13.77
N GLU A 51 -1.47 12.71 -12.84
CA GLU A 51 -1.58 14.18 -12.96
C GLU A 51 -0.74 14.71 -14.13
N ALA A 52 0.49 14.20 -14.31
CA ALA A 52 1.32 14.55 -15.47
C ALA A 52 0.68 14.14 -16.79
N SER A 53 0.07 12.94 -16.83
CA SER A 53 -0.64 12.40 -17.99
C SER A 53 -1.90 13.20 -18.33
N ALA A 54 -2.67 13.61 -17.32
CA ALA A 54 -3.93 14.33 -17.49
C ALA A 54 -3.74 15.83 -17.79
N SER A 55 -2.74 16.47 -17.19
CA SER A 55 -2.54 17.92 -17.32
C SER A 55 -2.02 18.35 -18.69
N GLY A 56 -1.37 17.45 -19.43
CA GLY A 56 -0.66 17.78 -20.68
C GLY A 56 0.47 18.80 -20.52
N LYS A 57 0.73 19.27 -19.28
CA LYS A 57 1.75 20.27 -18.95
C LYS A 57 3.16 19.70 -18.98
N VAL A 58 3.27 18.38 -18.74
CA VAL A 58 4.49 17.62 -18.95
C VAL A 58 4.38 16.99 -20.32
N THR A 59 5.28 17.35 -21.24
CA THR A 59 5.34 16.71 -22.56
C THR A 59 5.59 15.22 -22.40
N GLN A 60 5.24 14.41 -23.40
CA GLN A 60 5.57 12.98 -23.40
C GLN A 60 7.08 12.75 -23.15
N ALA A 61 7.94 13.62 -23.71
CA ALA A 61 9.38 13.61 -23.45
C ALA A 61 9.73 13.94 -21.99
N GLY A 62 9.05 14.90 -21.35
CA GLY A 62 9.22 15.21 -19.94
C GLY A 62 8.76 14.08 -19.01
N GLN A 63 7.70 13.36 -19.36
CA GLN A 63 7.25 12.18 -18.62
C GLN A 63 8.25 11.03 -18.76
N THR A 64 8.82 10.84 -19.95
CA THR A 64 9.91 9.87 -20.15
C THR A 64 11.09 10.19 -19.24
N VAL A 65 11.48 11.45 -19.09
CA VAL A 65 12.59 11.82 -18.19
C VAL A 65 12.24 11.59 -16.71
N LEU A 66 11.02 11.89 -16.29
CA LEU A 66 10.60 11.76 -14.89
C LEU A 66 10.40 10.30 -14.44
N PHE A 67 10.05 9.41 -15.37
CA PHE A 67 9.69 8.02 -15.04
C PHE A 67 10.48 6.98 -15.83
N GLN A 68 11.61 7.36 -16.42
CA GLN A 68 12.55 6.40 -17.03
C GLN A 68 13.12 5.49 -15.95
N ARG A 69 13.32 4.21 -16.32
CA ARG A 69 14.08 3.28 -15.51
C ARG A 69 15.46 3.88 -15.20
N PRO A 70 15.92 3.82 -13.94
CA PRO A 70 17.25 4.29 -13.58
C PRO A 70 18.34 3.49 -14.31
N ASN A 71 19.48 4.12 -14.59
CA ASN A 71 20.67 3.38 -15.01
C ASN A 71 21.50 2.96 -13.80
N ARG A 72 22.00 1.72 -13.80
CA ARG A 72 22.91 1.19 -12.80
C ARG A 72 24.04 0.43 -13.47
N ASP A 73 25.20 0.39 -12.83
CA ASP A 73 26.43 -0.11 -13.44
C ASP A 73 26.52 -1.65 -13.40
N PHE A 74 25.81 -2.28 -12.46
CA PHE A 74 25.85 -3.72 -12.25
C PHE A 74 24.44 -4.30 -12.17
N THR A 75 24.34 -5.58 -12.53
CA THR A 75 23.11 -6.36 -12.38
C THR A 75 23.38 -7.69 -11.68
N ARG A 76 22.35 -8.26 -11.07
CA ARG A 76 22.32 -9.61 -10.50
C ARG A 76 20.98 -10.25 -10.83
N LEU A 77 20.98 -11.42 -11.47
CA LEU A 77 19.77 -12.22 -11.65
C LEU A 77 19.43 -12.90 -10.31
N SER A 78 18.14 -12.94 -9.95
CA SER A 78 17.69 -13.70 -8.78
C SER A 78 17.83 -15.20 -9.00
N ASP A 79 17.94 -15.97 -7.92
CA ASP A 79 18.29 -17.39 -8.00
C ASP A 79 17.15 -18.20 -8.62
N ALA A 80 15.90 -17.79 -8.39
CA ALA A 80 14.72 -18.35 -9.06
C ALA A 80 14.54 -17.84 -10.50
N GLY A 81 15.29 -16.81 -10.92
CA GLY A 81 15.29 -16.30 -12.28
C GLY A 81 14.10 -15.40 -12.64
N HIS A 82 13.42 -14.83 -11.64
CA HIS A 82 12.28 -13.94 -11.84
C HIS A 82 12.66 -12.45 -11.86
N PHE A 83 13.73 -12.08 -11.16
CA PHE A 83 14.10 -10.67 -10.96
C PHE A 83 15.50 -10.35 -11.46
N LEU A 84 15.66 -9.17 -12.04
CA LEU A 84 16.97 -8.59 -12.34
C LEU A 84 17.20 -7.39 -11.42
N VAL A 85 18.15 -7.54 -10.49
CA VAL A 85 18.50 -6.51 -9.51
C VAL A 85 19.61 -5.62 -10.08
N HIS A 86 19.31 -4.35 -10.27
CA HIS A 86 20.21 -3.31 -10.78
C HIS A 86 20.77 -2.50 -9.61
N TYR A 87 22.10 -2.37 -9.52
CA TYR A 87 22.76 -1.71 -8.38
C TYR A 87 24.07 -1.03 -8.78
N ASN A 88 24.55 -0.13 -7.91
CA ASN A 88 25.86 0.51 -8.03
C ASN A 88 26.75 0.09 -6.86
N ARG A 89 28.07 0.11 -7.07
CA ARG A 89 29.09 -0.09 -6.00
C ARG A 89 29.78 1.20 -5.59
N ASP A 90 29.55 2.27 -6.34
CA ASP A 90 30.16 3.57 -6.15
C ASP A 90 29.13 4.69 -6.31
N GLY A 91 29.45 5.84 -5.74
CA GLY A 91 28.61 7.04 -5.81
C GLY A 91 27.43 7.01 -4.85
N PHE A 92 26.48 7.91 -5.08
CA PHE A 92 25.41 8.21 -4.15
C PHE A 92 24.43 7.04 -3.93
N HIS A 93 24.21 6.21 -4.95
CA HIS A 93 23.30 5.06 -4.89
C HIS A 93 24.01 3.73 -4.62
N ALA A 94 25.25 3.78 -4.13
CA ALA A 94 26.04 2.57 -3.88
C ALA A 94 25.45 1.72 -2.76
N VAL A 95 25.53 0.40 -2.91
CA VAL A 95 25.36 -0.55 -1.80
C VAL A 95 26.68 -0.74 -1.06
N ASP A 96 26.63 -1.30 0.15
CA ASP A 96 27.84 -1.82 0.82
C ASP A 96 28.53 -2.85 -0.09
N PRO A 97 29.84 -2.74 -0.38
CA PRO A 97 30.54 -3.63 -1.31
C PRO A 97 30.94 -4.99 -0.71
N THR A 98 30.60 -5.28 0.54
CA THR A 98 30.93 -6.55 1.21
C THR A 98 30.31 -7.72 0.45
N ASP A 99 31.15 -8.68 0.07
CA ASP A 99 30.84 -9.92 -0.64
C ASP A 99 31.54 -11.05 0.13
N SER A 100 30.82 -11.62 1.11
CA SER A 100 31.38 -12.54 2.09
C SER A 100 31.55 -13.96 1.53
N ASP A 101 30.72 -14.35 0.56
CA ASP A 101 30.74 -15.67 -0.06
C ASP A 101 31.62 -15.73 -1.33
N GLY A 102 32.05 -14.57 -1.84
CA GLY A 102 32.90 -14.43 -3.02
C GLY A 102 32.18 -14.75 -4.32
N ASN A 103 30.85 -14.64 -4.37
CA ASN A 103 30.05 -14.94 -5.55
C ASN A 103 30.13 -13.83 -6.62
N GLY A 104 30.74 -12.69 -6.28
CA GLY A 104 30.93 -11.55 -7.18
C GLY A 104 29.84 -10.51 -7.06
N HIS A 105 28.87 -10.65 -6.16
CA HIS A 105 27.81 -9.70 -5.82
C HIS A 105 27.89 -9.33 -4.34
N PRO A 106 27.54 -8.09 -3.95
CA PRO A 106 27.51 -7.75 -2.53
C PRO A 106 26.39 -8.48 -1.78
N ASP A 107 26.63 -8.83 -0.52
CA ASP A 107 25.72 -9.58 0.34
C ASP A 107 24.32 -8.92 0.42
N TYR A 108 24.28 -7.58 0.43
CA TYR A 108 23.00 -6.85 0.41
C TYR A 108 22.19 -7.10 -0.86
N VAL A 109 22.86 -7.19 -2.02
CA VAL A 109 22.21 -7.45 -3.31
C VAL A 109 21.71 -8.89 -3.40
N ASP A 110 22.44 -9.84 -2.79
CA ASP A 110 21.96 -11.22 -2.62
C ASP A 110 20.67 -11.26 -1.78
N GLU A 111 20.64 -10.54 -0.65
CA GLU A 111 19.43 -10.45 0.19
C GLU A 111 18.26 -9.76 -0.52
N VAL A 112 18.51 -8.73 -1.34
CA VAL A 112 17.47 -8.11 -2.18
C VAL A 112 16.87 -9.16 -3.12
N ALA A 113 17.71 -9.89 -3.86
CA ALA A 113 17.25 -10.90 -4.80
C ALA A 113 16.47 -12.02 -4.10
N HIS A 114 16.98 -12.50 -2.97
CA HIS A 114 16.33 -13.53 -2.14
C HIS A 114 14.97 -13.06 -1.59
N ALA A 115 14.87 -11.82 -1.13
CA ALA A 115 13.61 -11.28 -0.60
C ALA A 115 12.51 -11.22 -1.67
N PHE A 116 12.86 -10.80 -2.89
CA PHE A 116 11.93 -10.79 -4.02
C PHE A 116 11.55 -12.19 -4.50
N ASP A 117 12.50 -13.14 -4.57
CA ASP A 117 12.19 -14.54 -4.90
C ASP A 117 11.23 -15.16 -3.87
N ARG A 118 11.41 -14.85 -2.58
CA ARG A 118 10.49 -15.28 -1.52
C ARG A 118 9.11 -14.65 -1.66
N ALA A 119 9.03 -13.37 -2.00
CA ALA A 119 7.77 -12.69 -2.28
C ALA A 119 7.06 -13.33 -3.48
N TRP A 120 7.77 -13.64 -4.56
CA TRP A 120 7.22 -14.34 -5.72
C TRP A 120 6.67 -15.71 -5.35
N ALA A 121 7.49 -16.55 -4.70
CA ALA A 121 7.09 -17.90 -4.32
C ALA A 121 5.83 -17.91 -3.44
N PHE A 122 5.67 -16.93 -2.56
CA PHE A 122 4.48 -16.83 -1.72
C PHE A 122 3.27 -16.28 -2.49
N GLN A 123 3.42 -15.12 -3.13
CA GLN A 123 2.31 -14.38 -3.75
C GLN A 123 1.82 -15.07 -5.03
N ILE A 124 2.72 -15.50 -5.90
CA ILE A 124 2.38 -16.10 -7.18
C ILE A 124 2.17 -17.61 -7.02
N ASP A 125 3.20 -18.35 -6.60
CA ASP A 125 3.10 -19.82 -6.58
C ASP A 125 2.22 -20.33 -5.44
N GLY A 126 2.27 -19.68 -4.27
CA GLY A 126 1.51 -20.06 -3.08
C GLY A 126 0.05 -19.62 -3.12
N LEU A 127 -0.19 -18.33 -3.34
CA LEU A 127 -1.54 -17.73 -3.32
C LEU A 127 -2.21 -17.68 -4.70
N GLY A 128 -1.47 -17.92 -5.78
CA GLY A 128 -2.02 -17.98 -7.13
C GLY A 128 -2.45 -16.62 -7.69
N TYR A 129 -1.88 -15.52 -7.22
CA TYR A 129 -2.10 -14.22 -7.88
C TYR A 129 -1.52 -14.23 -9.30
N ARG A 130 -2.01 -13.34 -10.15
CA ARG A 130 -1.42 -13.13 -11.49
C ARG A 130 0.00 -12.61 -11.37
N GLU A 131 0.87 -13.11 -12.23
CA GLU A 131 2.19 -12.52 -12.45
C GLU A 131 2.06 -11.06 -12.92
N PRO A 132 2.98 -10.16 -12.51
CA PRO A 132 3.05 -8.82 -13.08
C PRO A 132 3.16 -8.88 -14.61
N PRO A 133 2.62 -7.89 -15.35
CA PRO A 133 2.79 -7.86 -16.80
C PRO A 133 4.29 -7.87 -17.15
N PRO A 134 4.75 -8.78 -18.02
CA PRO A 134 6.17 -9.01 -18.24
C PRO A 134 6.83 -7.84 -18.95
N ASP A 135 8.11 -7.63 -18.62
CA ASP A 135 9.00 -6.78 -19.39
C ASP A 135 9.46 -7.47 -20.68
N ASN A 136 10.21 -6.76 -21.51
CA ASN A 136 10.61 -7.24 -22.85
C ASN A 136 11.53 -8.48 -22.81
N ASP A 137 12.28 -8.67 -21.73
CA ASP A 137 13.20 -9.78 -21.50
C ASP A 137 12.63 -10.87 -20.57
N GLY A 138 11.40 -10.67 -20.07
CA GLY A 138 10.71 -11.61 -19.19
C GLY A 138 11.20 -11.61 -17.74
N LEU A 139 12.07 -10.66 -17.36
CA LEU A 139 12.54 -10.48 -15.98
C LEU A 139 11.86 -9.25 -15.38
N PHE A 140 11.57 -9.28 -14.08
CA PHE A 140 11.06 -8.12 -13.37
C PHE A 140 12.23 -7.29 -12.81
N ASP A 141 12.34 -6.01 -13.21
CA ASP A 141 13.46 -5.18 -12.79
C ASP A 141 13.26 -4.55 -11.39
N VAL A 142 14.31 -4.67 -10.58
CA VAL A 142 14.43 -4.03 -9.26
C VAL A 142 15.66 -3.15 -9.26
N TYR A 143 15.51 -1.86 -8.94
CA TYR A 143 16.59 -0.87 -8.91
C TYR A 143 16.92 -0.49 -7.47
N VAL A 144 18.11 -0.84 -7.03
CA VAL A 144 18.63 -0.44 -5.73
C VAL A 144 19.14 0.99 -5.79
N ARG A 145 18.74 1.83 -4.82
CA ARG A 145 19.16 3.23 -4.72
C ARG A 145 18.91 3.83 -3.35
N ASP A 146 19.59 4.93 -3.06
CA ASP A 146 19.19 5.84 -1.98
C ASP A 146 17.82 6.49 -2.27
N LEU A 147 16.90 6.27 -1.35
CA LEU A 147 15.53 6.78 -1.16
C LEU A 147 15.36 7.49 0.20
N ALA A 148 16.37 7.45 1.09
CA ALA A 148 16.34 8.14 2.37
C ALA A 148 16.07 9.65 2.21
N GLN A 149 16.57 10.27 1.13
CA GLN A 149 16.31 11.68 0.82
C GLN A 149 14.86 12.00 0.47
N THR A 150 14.10 11.02 -0.03
CA THR A 150 12.67 11.15 -0.32
C THR A 150 11.80 10.51 0.75
N THR A 151 12.39 10.03 1.85
CA THR A 151 11.71 9.41 2.97
C THR A 151 10.79 8.26 2.53
N GLN A 152 11.31 7.38 1.66
CA GLN A 152 10.56 6.24 1.13
C GLN A 152 11.32 4.94 1.42
N TYR A 153 10.60 3.87 1.72
CA TYR A 153 11.18 2.52 1.82
C TYR A 153 11.40 1.92 0.42
N GLY A 154 10.39 2.05 -0.44
CA GLY A 154 10.38 1.54 -1.80
C GLY A 154 9.28 2.20 -2.63
N VAL A 155 9.36 1.99 -3.95
CA VAL A 155 8.40 2.54 -4.91
C VAL A 155 8.26 1.60 -6.10
N THR A 156 7.04 1.15 -6.39
CA THR A 156 6.67 0.48 -7.63
C THR A 156 6.15 1.48 -8.67
N TYR A 157 6.82 1.55 -9.80
CA TYR A 157 6.50 2.47 -10.89
C TYR A 157 5.77 1.76 -12.03
N PRO A 158 4.48 2.06 -12.29
CA PRO A 158 3.82 1.57 -13.48
C PRO A 158 4.34 2.32 -14.70
N GLU A 159 4.73 1.61 -15.75
CA GLU A 159 5.28 2.19 -16.98
C GLU A 159 4.23 2.84 -17.89
N ARG A 160 2.97 2.41 -17.78
CA ARG A 160 1.89 2.84 -18.67
C ARG A 160 0.65 3.12 -17.85
N ILE A 161 -0.05 4.18 -18.20
CA ILE A 161 -1.37 4.48 -17.63
C ILE A 161 -2.41 3.79 -18.51
N THR A 162 -2.59 2.50 -18.25
CA THR A 162 -3.60 1.62 -18.86
C THR A 162 -4.28 0.80 -17.76
N THR A 163 -5.30 -0.01 -18.07
CA THR A 163 -6.00 -0.83 -17.07
C THR A 163 -5.06 -1.74 -16.29
N THR A 164 -4.05 -2.28 -16.96
CA THR A 164 -2.92 -2.99 -16.34
C THR A 164 -1.62 -2.36 -16.85
N SER A 165 -0.51 -2.56 -16.15
CA SER A 165 0.76 -1.96 -16.56
C SER A 165 1.95 -2.86 -16.21
N PRO A 166 2.93 -3.03 -17.12
CA PRO A 166 4.29 -3.38 -16.72
C PRO A 166 4.79 -2.35 -15.71
N SER A 167 5.74 -2.76 -14.87
CA SER A 167 6.26 -1.92 -13.80
C SER A 167 7.65 -2.36 -13.41
N TYR A 168 8.35 -1.50 -12.68
CA TYR A 168 9.61 -1.83 -12.03
C TYR A 168 9.58 -1.31 -10.59
N ILE A 169 10.50 -1.78 -9.77
CA ILE A 169 10.61 -1.36 -8.36
C ILE A 169 11.91 -0.58 -8.16
N GLU A 170 11.84 0.50 -7.40
CA GLU A 170 13.01 1.06 -6.72
C GLU A 170 12.96 0.69 -5.23
N ILE A 171 14.09 0.28 -4.66
CA ILE A 171 14.22 -0.08 -3.24
C ILE A 171 15.48 0.53 -2.64
N GLU A 172 15.41 0.90 -1.36
CA GLU A 172 16.50 1.54 -0.61
C GLU A 172 17.82 0.73 -0.68
N ASN A 173 18.98 1.39 -0.64
CA ASN A 173 20.28 0.75 -0.80
C ASN A 173 20.88 0.16 0.48
N ASN A 174 20.34 0.49 1.66
CA ASN A 174 20.84 -0.06 2.93
C ASN A 174 19.84 -0.04 4.11
N PHE A 175 18.81 0.82 4.08
CA PHE A 175 17.84 1.03 5.17
C PHE A 175 18.47 1.38 6.53
N THR A 176 19.57 2.13 6.56
CA THR A 176 20.30 2.48 7.80
C THR A 176 20.11 3.92 8.23
N ASP A 177 19.56 4.77 7.37
CA ASP A 177 19.32 6.18 7.67
C ASP A 177 18.29 6.35 8.81
N PRO A 178 18.46 7.36 9.69
CA PRO A 178 17.60 7.58 10.85
C PRO A 178 16.13 7.87 10.52
N VAL A 179 15.80 8.08 9.25
CA VAL A 179 14.44 8.28 8.80
C VAL A 179 13.61 7.00 8.97
N TYR A 180 14.22 5.83 8.84
CA TYR A 180 13.54 4.54 8.86
C TYR A 180 13.20 4.08 10.28
N LEU A 181 11.92 3.71 10.49
CA LEU A 181 11.44 3.16 11.76
C LEU A 181 11.93 1.72 11.96
N THR A 182 11.68 0.87 10.97
CA THR A 182 12.28 -0.45 10.83
C THR A 182 13.46 -0.32 9.88
N ASN A 183 14.59 -0.94 10.18
CA ASN A 183 15.86 -0.71 9.48
C ASN A 183 16.54 -2.02 9.07
N GLY A 184 17.58 -1.90 8.23
CA GLY A 184 18.39 -3.02 7.77
C GLY A 184 17.60 -4.07 6.99
N LEU A 185 17.92 -5.35 7.23
CA LEU A 185 17.34 -6.45 6.46
C LEU A 185 15.85 -6.68 6.73
N ASP A 186 15.36 -6.35 7.93
CA ASP A 186 13.93 -6.46 8.22
C ASP A 186 13.14 -5.47 7.36
N ALA A 187 13.67 -4.25 7.21
CA ALA A 187 13.12 -3.23 6.32
C ALA A 187 13.09 -3.68 4.85
N LEU A 188 14.22 -4.20 4.37
CA LEU A 188 14.34 -4.76 3.04
C LEU A 188 13.28 -5.82 2.77
N ARG A 189 13.14 -6.78 3.69
CA ARG A 189 12.25 -7.93 3.52
C ARG A 189 10.79 -7.52 3.39
N PHE A 190 10.26 -6.76 4.34
CA PHE A 190 8.85 -6.36 4.27
C PHE A 190 8.61 -5.45 3.06
N THR A 191 9.55 -4.54 2.74
CA THR A 191 9.43 -3.63 1.60
C THR A 191 9.40 -4.39 0.29
N ALA A 192 10.27 -5.40 0.11
CA ALA A 192 10.28 -6.22 -1.10
C ALA A 192 8.93 -6.92 -1.33
N ALA A 193 8.35 -7.51 -0.28
CA ALA A 193 7.04 -8.14 -0.38
C ALA A 193 5.91 -7.12 -0.66
N HIS A 194 5.96 -5.96 0.01
CA HIS A 194 4.98 -4.88 -0.17
C HIS A 194 4.97 -4.33 -1.59
N GLU A 195 6.14 -3.87 -2.07
CA GLU A 195 6.27 -3.24 -3.38
C GLU A 195 6.03 -4.25 -4.52
N PHE A 196 6.48 -5.51 -4.36
CA PHE A 196 6.17 -6.54 -5.34
C PHE A 196 4.67 -6.79 -5.45
N PHE A 197 3.92 -6.69 -4.35
CA PHE A 197 2.48 -6.85 -4.42
C PHE A 197 1.78 -5.70 -5.15
N HIS A 198 2.32 -4.48 -5.14
CA HIS A 198 1.83 -3.43 -6.04
C HIS A 198 2.01 -3.79 -7.51
N ALA A 199 3.13 -4.40 -7.88
CA ALA A 199 3.34 -4.89 -9.25
C ALA A 199 2.31 -5.96 -9.64
N VAL A 200 2.01 -6.87 -8.71
CA VAL A 200 0.93 -7.86 -8.85
C VAL A 200 -0.43 -7.18 -9.00
N GLN A 201 -0.77 -6.21 -8.15
CA GLN A 201 -2.02 -5.46 -8.23
C GLN A 201 -2.18 -4.75 -9.58
N PHE A 202 -1.10 -4.21 -10.14
CA PHE A 202 -1.09 -3.59 -11.46
C PHE A 202 -1.30 -4.57 -12.63
N ALA A 203 -1.19 -5.88 -12.39
CA ALA A 203 -1.60 -6.94 -13.32
C ALA A 203 -3.13 -7.12 -13.39
N TYR A 204 -3.85 -6.63 -12.38
CA TYR A 204 -5.30 -6.73 -12.27
C TYR A 204 -5.98 -5.45 -12.71
N TYR A 205 -5.61 -4.35 -12.07
CA TYR A 205 -6.25 -3.06 -12.25
C TYR A 205 -5.28 -1.99 -11.75
N LEU A 206 -5.10 -0.91 -12.50
CA LEU A 206 -4.31 0.26 -12.12
C LEU A 206 -5.25 1.48 -11.99
N SER A 207 -5.62 1.84 -10.77
CA SER A 207 -6.37 3.07 -10.49
C SER A 207 -6.12 3.56 -9.07
N LEU A 208 -5.97 4.88 -8.90
CA LEU A 208 -5.93 5.50 -7.57
C LEU A 208 -7.22 5.30 -6.77
N ASP A 209 -8.34 5.05 -7.44
CA ASP A 209 -9.60 4.86 -6.71
C ASP A 209 -9.57 3.57 -5.85
N ALA A 210 -8.74 2.59 -6.23
CA ALA A 210 -8.50 1.36 -5.49
C ALA A 210 -7.33 1.47 -4.47
N ALA A 211 -6.74 2.65 -4.31
CA ALA A 211 -5.55 2.88 -3.49
C ALA A 211 -5.67 2.38 -2.04
N TRP A 212 -6.83 2.58 -1.41
CA TRP A 212 -7.07 2.09 -0.04
C TRP A 212 -6.94 0.56 0.05
N TRP A 213 -7.39 -0.16 -0.98
CA TRP A 213 -7.33 -1.61 -1.02
C TRP A 213 -5.92 -2.09 -1.36
N TYR A 214 -5.20 -1.34 -2.21
CA TYR A 214 -3.81 -1.64 -2.55
C TYR A 214 -2.89 -1.60 -1.33
N GLU A 215 -2.87 -0.49 -0.59
CA GLU A 215 -1.99 -0.35 0.59
C GLU A 215 -2.37 -1.32 1.70
N LEU A 216 -3.68 -1.49 1.96
CA LEU A 216 -4.19 -2.40 2.98
C LEU A 216 -3.73 -3.84 2.71
N THR A 217 -3.87 -4.30 1.47
CA THR A 217 -3.51 -5.67 1.11
C THR A 217 -2.01 -5.86 0.90
N ALA A 218 -1.27 -4.83 0.48
CA ALA A 218 0.20 -4.85 0.44
C ALA A 218 0.81 -4.90 1.85
N THR A 219 0.24 -4.15 2.80
CA THR A 219 0.63 -4.21 4.21
C THR A 219 0.27 -5.55 4.86
N TRP A 220 -0.85 -6.17 4.45
CA TRP A 220 -1.17 -7.53 4.89
C TRP A 220 -0.19 -8.56 4.34
N ILE A 221 0.10 -8.51 3.03
CA ILE A 221 0.89 -9.58 2.43
C ILE A 221 2.37 -9.52 2.84
N GLN A 222 2.93 -8.33 3.16
CA GLN A 222 4.29 -8.27 3.69
C GLN A 222 4.45 -9.06 5.00
N ASP A 223 3.42 -9.02 5.85
CA ASP A 223 3.38 -9.71 7.14
C ASP A 223 3.24 -11.23 6.95
N GLU A 224 2.44 -11.65 5.97
CA GLU A 224 2.31 -13.07 5.63
C GLU A 224 3.59 -13.67 5.02
N VAL A 225 4.33 -12.88 4.22
CA VAL A 225 5.60 -13.34 3.61
C VAL A 225 6.71 -13.38 4.67
N PHE A 226 6.78 -12.37 5.55
CA PHE A 226 7.83 -12.19 6.54
C PHE A 226 7.24 -12.01 7.95
N THR A 227 6.68 -13.11 8.47
CA THR A 227 5.98 -13.20 9.76
C THR A 227 6.80 -12.84 11.01
N ASP A 228 8.12 -12.67 10.86
CA ASP A 228 9.03 -12.28 11.93
C ASP A 228 9.24 -10.75 12.02
N VAL A 229 8.65 -9.97 11.11
CA VAL A 229 8.83 -8.52 11.01
C VAL A 229 7.54 -7.76 11.39
N ASN A 230 7.49 -7.21 12.60
CA ASN A 230 6.31 -6.57 13.18
C ASN A 230 6.27 -5.03 13.02
N ASP A 231 6.60 -4.51 11.83
CA ASP A 231 6.62 -3.05 11.56
C ASP A 231 5.22 -2.42 11.64
N HIS A 232 4.17 -3.20 11.39
CA HIS A 232 2.81 -2.72 11.22
C HIS A 232 2.07 -2.35 12.52
N TYR A 233 2.57 -2.74 13.71
CA TYR A 233 1.86 -2.56 14.99
C TYR A 233 1.53 -1.11 15.32
N THR A 234 2.47 -0.19 15.06
CA THR A 234 2.25 1.25 15.31
C THR A 234 1.08 1.78 14.46
N LEU A 235 0.98 1.32 13.20
CA LEU A 235 -0.06 1.73 12.26
C LEU A 235 -1.41 1.10 12.62
N VAL A 236 -1.40 -0.17 13.05
CA VAL A 236 -2.60 -0.86 13.56
C VAL A 236 -3.16 -0.17 14.81
N ASN A 237 -2.31 0.18 15.77
CA ASN A 237 -2.74 0.86 16.98
C ASN A 237 -3.39 2.22 16.67
N ALA A 238 -2.74 3.02 15.82
CA ALA A 238 -3.29 4.29 15.36
C ALA A 238 -4.64 4.13 14.62
N TYR A 239 -4.80 3.06 13.84
CA TYR A 239 -6.05 2.73 13.17
C TYR A 239 -7.18 2.38 14.15
N LEU A 240 -6.88 1.57 15.18
CA LEU A 240 -7.85 1.12 16.19
C LEU A 240 -8.32 2.23 17.13
N GLU A 241 -7.54 3.30 17.28
CA GLU A 241 -7.91 4.49 18.08
C GLU A 241 -9.02 5.35 17.44
N LEU A 242 -9.26 5.19 16.13
CA LEU A 242 -10.27 5.96 15.38
C LEU A 242 -11.31 5.05 14.69
N PRO A 243 -12.12 4.29 15.44
CA PRO A 243 -13.09 3.35 14.88
C PRO A 243 -14.22 4.01 14.06
N GLU A 244 -14.50 5.29 14.29
CA GLU A 244 -15.51 6.05 13.56
C GLU A 244 -15.06 6.54 12.17
N ALA A 245 -13.76 6.54 11.92
CA ALA A 245 -13.20 6.99 10.64
C ALA A 245 -13.41 5.95 9.52
N ALA A 246 -13.46 6.42 8.28
CA ALA A 246 -13.81 5.58 7.15
C ALA A 246 -12.64 4.64 6.76
N ILE A 247 -12.95 3.33 6.62
CA ILE A 247 -12.35 2.40 5.64
C ILE A 247 -11.27 2.98 4.71
N TYR A 248 -11.80 3.78 3.79
CA TYR A 248 -11.28 3.98 2.46
C TYR A 248 -10.74 5.39 2.23
N GLU A 249 -10.19 6.04 3.25
CA GLU A 249 -9.55 7.34 3.06
C GLU A 249 -8.37 7.20 2.09
N PRO A 250 -8.44 7.82 0.89
CA PRO A 250 -7.42 7.58 -0.12
C PRO A 250 -6.08 8.20 0.28
N PRO A 251 -4.96 7.46 0.11
CA PRO A 251 -3.61 8.00 0.12
C PRO A 251 -3.44 9.12 -0.93
N PRO A 252 -2.45 10.03 -0.79
CA PRO A 252 -1.36 10.03 0.20
C PRO A 252 -1.73 10.70 1.53
N ILE A 253 -3.02 10.97 1.78
CA ILE A 253 -3.45 11.85 2.89
C ILE A 253 -3.65 11.08 4.22
N SER A 254 -3.68 9.74 4.17
CA SER A 254 -4.02 8.90 5.33
C SER A 254 -3.14 7.66 5.40
N LEU A 255 -2.50 7.42 6.55
CA LEU A 255 -1.81 6.16 6.87
C LEU A 255 -2.78 5.04 7.28
N ARG A 256 -4.07 5.37 7.29
CA ARG A 256 -5.13 4.51 7.76
C ARG A 256 -5.25 3.20 6.97
N PRO A 257 -5.04 3.15 5.64
CA PRO A 257 -5.04 1.89 4.89
C PRO A 257 -4.01 0.87 5.41
N TYR A 258 -2.83 1.31 5.86
CA TYR A 258 -1.80 0.42 6.41
C TYR A 258 -2.31 -0.28 7.68
N GLY A 259 -2.83 0.47 8.66
CA GLY A 259 -3.42 -0.13 9.86
C GLY A 259 -4.72 -0.88 9.60
N ALA A 260 -5.47 -0.50 8.56
CA ALA A 260 -6.67 -1.20 8.13
C ALA A 260 -6.37 -2.59 7.56
N MET A 261 -5.10 -3.00 7.43
CA MET A 261 -4.69 -4.35 7.02
C MET A 261 -5.36 -5.46 7.83
N LEU A 262 -5.81 -5.15 9.06
CA LEU A 262 -6.66 -6.01 9.88
C LEU A 262 -7.91 -6.52 9.16
N LEU A 263 -8.44 -5.79 8.18
CA LEU A 263 -9.55 -6.26 7.34
C LEU A 263 -9.10 -7.44 6.47
N ALA A 264 -7.92 -7.37 5.85
CA ALA A 264 -7.36 -8.47 5.08
C ALA A 264 -7.02 -9.66 6.00
N VAL A 265 -6.42 -9.42 7.17
CA VAL A 265 -6.18 -10.47 8.18
C VAL A 265 -7.49 -11.17 8.57
N HIS A 266 -8.56 -10.40 8.84
CA HIS A 266 -9.87 -10.95 9.17
C HIS A 266 -10.45 -11.76 8.02
N LEU A 267 -10.39 -11.24 6.79
CA LEU A 267 -10.88 -11.93 5.60
C LEU A 267 -10.14 -13.25 5.37
N ALA A 268 -8.81 -13.24 5.42
CA ALA A 268 -7.98 -14.43 5.30
C ALA A 268 -8.29 -15.45 6.41
N SER A 269 -8.39 -15.00 7.66
CA SER A 269 -8.65 -15.86 8.82
C SER A 269 -10.04 -16.51 8.81
N VAL A 270 -11.05 -15.81 8.31
CA VAL A 270 -12.45 -16.25 8.38
C VAL A 270 -12.90 -16.96 7.10
N HIS A 271 -12.40 -16.52 5.95
CA HIS A 271 -12.89 -16.94 4.65
C HIS A 271 -11.81 -17.59 3.77
N GLY A 272 -10.55 -17.63 4.23
CA GLY A 272 -9.40 -18.06 3.44
C GLY A 272 -8.81 -16.92 2.60
N THR A 273 -7.54 -17.05 2.22
CA THR A 273 -6.80 -16.02 1.48
C THR A 273 -7.35 -15.77 0.07
N ASP A 274 -7.97 -16.77 -0.55
CA ASP A 274 -8.59 -16.70 -1.88
C ASP A 274 -9.63 -15.59 -2.03
N VAL A 275 -10.28 -15.20 -0.93
CA VAL A 275 -11.26 -14.12 -0.93
C VAL A 275 -10.64 -12.80 -1.37
N ILE A 276 -9.42 -12.50 -0.93
CA ILE A 276 -8.72 -11.25 -1.26
C ILE A 276 -8.38 -11.27 -2.75
N ARG A 277 -7.81 -12.37 -3.25
CA ARG A 277 -7.54 -12.56 -4.69
C ARG A 277 -8.80 -12.43 -5.54
N SER A 278 -9.94 -12.96 -5.09
CA SER A 278 -11.21 -12.86 -5.82
C SER A 278 -11.66 -11.41 -6.04
N THR A 279 -11.42 -10.52 -5.06
CA THR A 279 -11.70 -9.08 -5.24
C THR A 279 -10.89 -8.47 -6.39
N PHE A 280 -9.65 -8.93 -6.60
CA PHE A 280 -8.78 -8.47 -7.68
C PHE A 280 -9.18 -9.07 -9.03
N GLU A 281 -9.58 -10.34 -9.07
CA GLU A 281 -10.14 -10.94 -10.30
C GLU A 281 -11.42 -10.21 -10.75
N ASP A 282 -12.27 -9.82 -9.81
CA ASP A 282 -13.46 -9.00 -10.09
C ASP A 282 -13.08 -7.60 -10.57
N LEU A 283 -12.09 -6.95 -9.94
CA LEU A 283 -11.48 -5.69 -10.40
C LEU A 283 -11.02 -5.78 -11.86
N ALA A 284 -10.32 -6.86 -12.22
CA ALA A 284 -9.78 -7.06 -13.57
C ALA A 284 -10.85 -7.34 -14.63
N SER A 285 -12.03 -7.85 -14.24
CA SER A 285 -13.13 -8.10 -15.18
C SER A 285 -13.84 -6.82 -15.64
N ARG A 286 -13.49 -5.66 -15.07
CA ARG A 286 -14.19 -4.40 -15.31
C ARG A 286 -13.96 -3.83 -16.70
N ARG A 287 -15.00 -3.13 -17.18
CA ARG A 287 -14.95 -2.23 -18.34
C ARG A 287 -14.83 -0.78 -17.84
N PRO A 288 -14.25 0.15 -18.62
CA PRO A 288 -13.97 1.49 -18.13
C PRO A 288 -15.26 2.22 -17.72
N ASN A 289 -15.41 2.44 -16.42
CA ASN A 289 -16.40 3.29 -15.77
C ASN A 289 -15.84 3.64 -14.38
N PRO A 290 -16.20 4.78 -13.74
CA PRO A 290 -15.50 5.22 -12.55
C PRO A 290 -15.67 4.20 -11.42
N TYR A 291 -14.57 3.91 -10.74
CA TYR A 291 -14.53 2.98 -9.62
C TYR A 291 -15.40 3.50 -8.47
N THR A 292 -16.04 2.59 -7.75
CA THR A 292 -16.57 2.83 -6.41
C THR A 292 -16.05 1.78 -5.44
N ILE A 293 -16.01 2.09 -4.14
CA ILE A 293 -15.63 1.10 -3.13
C ILE A 293 -16.50 -0.18 -3.23
N SER A 294 -17.78 -0.02 -3.58
CA SER A 294 -18.72 -1.12 -3.79
C SER A 294 -18.32 -2.07 -4.90
N ASP A 295 -17.38 -1.68 -5.76
CA ASP A 295 -16.90 -2.59 -6.78
C ASP A 295 -16.00 -3.71 -6.22
N THR A 296 -15.51 -3.56 -4.98
CA THR A 296 -14.85 -4.67 -4.26
C THR A 296 -15.84 -5.62 -3.59
N GLU A 297 -17.10 -5.21 -3.41
CA GLU A 297 -18.13 -6.03 -2.74
C GLU A 297 -18.43 -7.37 -3.41
N PRO A 298 -18.44 -7.52 -4.75
CA PRO A 298 -18.72 -8.81 -5.39
C PRO A 298 -17.76 -9.91 -4.96
N GLY A 299 -16.49 -9.57 -4.68
CA GLY A 299 -15.48 -10.52 -4.22
C GLY A 299 -15.57 -10.82 -2.72
N LEU A 300 -16.37 -10.05 -1.96
CA LEU A 300 -16.52 -10.21 -0.51
C LEU A 300 -17.72 -11.12 -0.18
N PRO A 301 -17.59 -12.08 0.76
CA PRO A 301 -18.67 -12.97 1.17
C PRO A 301 -19.85 -12.20 1.78
N GLY A 302 -20.93 -12.05 1.00
CA GLY A 302 -22.09 -11.24 1.40
C GLY A 302 -21.85 -9.73 1.35
N GLY A 303 -20.83 -9.26 0.62
CA GLY A 303 -20.46 -7.85 0.53
C GLY A 303 -19.98 -7.27 1.87
N PHE A 304 -19.92 -5.95 1.97
CA PHE A 304 -19.57 -5.28 3.23
C PHE A 304 -20.49 -5.65 4.39
N ALA A 305 -21.79 -5.84 4.12
CA ALA A 305 -22.76 -6.24 5.14
C ALA A 305 -22.48 -7.64 5.72
N GLY A 306 -21.89 -8.54 4.92
CA GLY A 306 -21.51 -9.89 5.35
C GLY A 306 -20.23 -9.92 6.19
N VAL A 307 -19.27 -9.03 5.92
CA VAL A 307 -17.94 -9.07 6.53
C VAL A 307 -17.74 -8.09 7.68
N LEU A 308 -18.24 -6.86 7.55
CA LEU A 308 -17.92 -5.76 8.46
C LEU A 308 -18.43 -5.98 9.91
N PRO A 309 -19.63 -6.54 10.16
CA PRO A 309 -20.09 -6.72 11.54
C PRO A 309 -19.14 -7.58 12.39
N ARG A 310 -18.63 -8.69 11.82
CA ARG A 310 -17.67 -9.56 12.51
C ARG A 310 -16.30 -8.90 12.62
N TYR A 311 -15.85 -8.25 11.56
CA TYR A 311 -14.60 -7.50 11.53
C TYR A 311 -14.52 -6.47 12.67
N TRP A 312 -15.57 -5.66 12.87
CA TRP A 312 -15.59 -4.66 13.94
C TRP A 312 -15.60 -5.27 15.35
N ILE A 313 -16.19 -6.46 15.52
CA ILE A 313 -16.09 -7.21 16.77
C ILE A 313 -14.65 -7.65 17.04
N TRP A 314 -13.92 -8.09 15.99
CA TRP A 314 -12.51 -8.46 16.12
C TRP A 314 -11.65 -7.26 16.52
N ASN A 315 -11.85 -6.10 15.90
CA ASN A 315 -11.16 -4.85 16.26
C ASN A 315 -11.48 -4.39 17.68
N TYR A 316 -12.69 -4.62 18.18
CA TYR A 316 -13.03 -4.32 19.57
C TYR A 316 -12.27 -5.23 20.55
N LEU A 317 -12.01 -6.48 20.17
CA LEU A 317 -11.39 -7.51 21.00
C LEU A 317 -9.86 -7.54 20.83
N THR A 318 -9.23 -6.38 20.88
CA THR A 318 -7.77 -6.19 20.87
C THR A 318 -7.26 -5.58 22.18
N GLY A 319 -5.93 -5.53 22.36
CA GLY A 319 -5.25 -5.01 23.53
C GLY A 319 -5.73 -5.66 24.82
N SER A 320 -6.12 -4.83 25.80
CA SER A 320 -6.66 -5.31 27.08
C SER A 320 -7.96 -6.12 26.97
N ARG A 321 -8.63 -6.10 25.81
CA ARG A 321 -9.87 -6.85 25.53
C ARG A 321 -9.60 -8.12 24.70
N ALA A 322 -8.33 -8.40 24.40
CA ALA A 322 -7.93 -9.56 23.60
C ALA A 322 -8.42 -10.87 24.22
N LEU A 323 -8.93 -11.75 23.35
CA LEU A 323 -9.33 -13.11 23.68
C LEU A 323 -8.35 -14.11 23.09
N SER A 324 -8.11 -15.20 23.79
CA SER A 324 -7.06 -16.18 23.44
C SER A 324 -7.42 -17.14 22.30
N ALA A 325 -8.65 -17.11 21.77
CA ALA A 325 -9.06 -17.99 20.68
C ALA A 325 -10.16 -17.36 19.80
N GLY A 326 -10.06 -17.56 18.49
CA GLY A 326 -11.10 -17.23 17.51
C GLY A 326 -11.08 -15.79 16.96
N TYR A 327 -10.00 -15.05 17.21
CA TYR A 327 -9.77 -13.65 16.81
C TYR A 327 -8.33 -13.48 16.27
N TYR A 328 -7.84 -12.25 16.12
CA TYR A 328 -6.47 -12.00 15.67
C TYR A 328 -5.45 -12.74 16.55
N PRO A 329 -4.50 -13.51 15.96
CA PRO A 329 -3.47 -14.21 16.73
C PRO A 329 -2.65 -13.27 17.62
N GLU A 330 -2.42 -12.05 17.16
CA GLU A 330 -1.63 -11.04 17.86
C GLU A 330 -2.50 -9.97 18.54
N ALA A 331 -3.79 -10.26 18.77
CA ALA A 331 -4.75 -9.29 19.31
C ALA A 331 -4.27 -8.55 20.56
N SER A 332 -3.45 -9.18 21.42
CA SER A 332 -2.91 -8.58 22.64
C SER A 332 -1.75 -7.61 22.42
N ALA A 333 -1.11 -7.65 21.25
CA ALA A 333 -0.04 -6.73 20.85
C ALA A 333 -0.58 -5.44 20.22
N TYR A 334 -1.84 -5.48 19.74
CA TYR A 334 -2.61 -4.34 19.25
C TYR A 334 -3.32 -3.56 20.38
#